data_AF-A0AAU8JML1-F1
#
_entry.id   AF-A0AAU8JML1-F1
#
_cell.length_a   1.000
_cell.length_b   1.000
_cell.length_c   1.000
_cell.angle_alpha   90.00
_cell.angle_beta   90.00
_cell.angle_gamma   90.00
#
_symmetry.space_group_name_H-M   'P 1'
#
loop_
_entity.id
_entity.type
_entity.pdbx_description
1 polymer ?
#
loop_
_entity_poly.entity_id
_entity_poly.type
_entity_poly.pdbx_seq_one_letter_code
_entity_poly.pdbx_strand_id
1 'polypeptide(L)'
;MSQTTESAAQFDVVEIGRSVNGVSPQPVAVQKAARIHRIAPNSGVEQVEEGIQAIYQQIMDVYSEEIPQEFRLLDAEAKLRNGEISVREFVRQLASSDAYKARFVTPYPAPKAAELLCRHLLGRSSILPGATPEVNQCEQLMLDQGLAAAVDALVDGAEYGRYFREDVVPYKRS
;
A
#
# COMPACT_ATOMS: atom_id res chain seq x y z
N MET A 1 -33.26 -85.59 -17.35
CA MET A 1 -33.50 -85.34 -15.93
C MET A 1 -33.44 -83.84 -15.74
N SER A 2 -34.60 -83.21 -15.79
CA SER A 2 -34.81 -81.80 -15.46
C SER A 2 -35.04 -81.71 -13.96
N GLN A 3 -34.45 -80.73 -13.28
CA GLN A 3 -34.91 -80.09 -12.05
C GLN A 3 -33.99 -78.86 -11.82
N THR A 4 -34.52 -77.63 -11.80
CA THR A 4 -34.90 -76.85 -10.58
C THR A 4 -33.64 -76.12 -10.05
N THR A 5 -33.56 -74.82 -9.80
CA THR A 5 -34.50 -73.90 -9.14
C THR A 5 -33.97 -72.45 -9.12
N GLU A 6 -34.89 -71.52 -8.84
CA GLU A 6 -34.76 -70.25 -8.07
C GLU A 6 -33.76 -69.16 -8.50
N SER A 7 -34.20 -67.96 -8.91
CA SER A 7 -34.92 -66.88 -8.17
C SER A 7 -33.95 -65.91 -7.49
N ALA A 8 -33.98 -64.63 -7.89
CA ALA A 8 -34.36 -63.51 -7.04
C ALA A 8 -33.90 -62.15 -7.60
N ALA A 9 -34.78 -61.16 -7.39
CA ALA A 9 -34.51 -59.75 -7.17
C ALA A 9 -34.17 -58.82 -8.37
N GLN A 10 -35.24 -58.25 -8.90
CA GLN A 10 -35.35 -56.83 -9.29
C GLN A 10 -34.90 -55.91 -8.15
N PHE A 11 -34.09 -54.87 -8.42
CA PHE A 11 -34.17 -53.56 -7.74
C PHE A 11 -33.51 -52.44 -8.56
N ASP A 12 -34.29 -51.37 -8.72
CA ASP A 12 -34.02 -50.01 -9.18
C ASP A 12 -32.57 -49.50 -9.04
N VAL A 13 -31.98 -49.07 -10.15
CA VAL A 13 -30.83 -48.17 -10.13
C VAL A 13 -31.37 -46.75 -9.93
N VAL A 14 -31.36 -46.31 -8.68
CA VAL A 14 -31.59 -44.92 -8.29
C VAL A 14 -30.53 -44.02 -8.95
N GLU A 15 -31.01 -43.08 -9.75
CA GLU A 15 -30.24 -41.99 -10.33
C GLU A 15 -29.73 -41.07 -9.22
N ILE A 16 -28.43 -41.13 -8.91
CA ILE A 16 -27.78 -40.17 -8.02
C ILE A 16 -27.20 -39.04 -8.88
N GLY A 17 -27.99 -37.98 -9.01
CA GLY A 17 -27.57 -36.69 -9.54
C GLY A 17 -26.39 -36.13 -8.75
N ARG A 18 -25.26 -35.93 -9.43
CA ARG A 18 -24.09 -35.26 -8.89
C ARG A 18 -24.17 -33.81 -9.33
N SER A 19 -24.67 -32.95 -8.46
CA SER A 19 -24.63 -31.50 -8.63
C SER A 19 -23.16 -31.07 -8.73
N VAL A 20 -22.69 -30.80 -9.94
CA VAL A 20 -21.43 -30.12 -10.15
C VAL A 20 -21.69 -28.64 -9.89
N ASN A 21 -21.34 -28.19 -8.69
CA ASN A 21 -21.30 -26.77 -8.37
C ASN A 21 -20.44 -26.06 -9.42
N GLY A 22 -21.09 -25.21 -10.22
CA GLY A 22 -20.43 -24.29 -11.12
C GLY A 22 -19.61 -23.30 -10.30
N VAL A 23 -18.33 -23.61 -10.12
CA VAL A 23 -17.33 -22.61 -9.77
C VAL A 23 -17.07 -21.82 -11.04
N SER A 24 -17.86 -20.77 -11.26
CA SER A 24 -17.42 -19.68 -12.12
C SER A 24 -16.06 -19.22 -11.59
N PRO A 25 -14.99 -19.14 -12.41
CA PRO A 25 -13.77 -18.53 -11.96
C PRO A 25 -14.09 -17.07 -11.64
N GLN A 26 -14.12 -16.72 -10.35
CA GLN A 26 -14.08 -15.32 -9.96
C GLN A 26 -12.79 -14.74 -10.56
N PRO A 27 -12.84 -13.57 -11.21
CA PRO A 27 -11.62 -12.94 -11.67
C PRO A 27 -10.77 -12.67 -10.43
N VAL A 28 -9.68 -13.43 -10.28
CA VAL A 28 -8.60 -13.01 -9.40
C VAL A 28 -8.24 -11.61 -9.84
N ALA A 29 -8.51 -10.62 -8.99
CA ALA A 29 -8.15 -9.24 -9.26
C ALA A 29 -6.65 -9.24 -9.50
N VAL A 30 -6.24 -9.16 -10.76
CA VAL A 30 -4.85 -8.97 -11.15
C VAL A 30 -4.49 -7.64 -10.51
N GLN A 31 -3.74 -7.69 -9.40
CA GLN A 31 -3.17 -6.49 -8.80
C GLN A 31 -2.37 -5.83 -9.91
N LYS A 32 -2.91 -4.71 -10.41
CA LYS A 32 -2.25 -3.89 -11.44
C LYS A 32 -0.85 -3.63 -10.91
N ALA A 33 0.18 -4.07 -11.63
CA ALA A 33 1.56 -3.83 -11.22
C ALA A 33 1.71 -2.33 -10.90
N ALA A 34 2.21 -2.02 -9.70
CA ALA A 34 2.34 -0.65 -9.24
C ALA A 34 3.14 0.15 -10.29
N ARG A 35 2.56 1.25 -10.80
CA ARG A 35 3.27 2.13 -11.72
C ARG A 35 4.35 2.84 -10.93
N ILE A 36 5.61 2.60 -11.30
CA ILE A 36 6.75 3.25 -10.64
C ILE A 36 6.93 4.62 -11.29
N HIS A 37 6.69 5.67 -10.52
CA HIS A 37 6.93 7.05 -10.94
C HIS A 37 8.33 7.47 -10.52
N ARG A 38 9.10 8.00 -11.47
CA ARG A 38 10.42 8.58 -11.22
C ARG A 38 10.42 10.02 -11.69
N ILE A 39 10.84 10.92 -10.81
CA ILE A 39 10.98 12.35 -11.10
C ILE A 39 12.47 12.69 -10.97
N ALA A 40 13.06 13.06 -12.10
CA ALA A 40 14.41 13.60 -12.18
C ALA A 40 14.33 15.14 -12.36
N PRO A 41 15.39 15.90 -12.07
CA PRO A 41 15.37 17.37 -12.21
C PRO A 41 15.09 17.88 -13.63
N ASN A 42 15.16 17.01 -14.65
CA ASN A 42 14.84 17.32 -16.05
C ASN A 42 13.58 16.57 -16.55
N SER A 43 12.78 16.02 -15.65
CA SER A 43 11.50 15.39 -16.00
C SER A 43 10.55 16.39 -16.66
N GLY A 44 9.77 15.92 -17.64
CA GLY A 44 8.74 16.74 -18.27
C GLY A 44 7.64 17.11 -17.27
N VAL A 45 6.96 18.23 -17.51
CA VAL A 45 5.91 18.76 -16.62
C VAL A 45 4.84 17.70 -16.32
N GLU A 46 4.37 16.97 -17.33
CA GLU A 46 3.38 15.90 -17.17
C GLU A 46 3.87 14.78 -16.22
N GLN A 47 5.12 14.36 -16.35
CA GLN A 47 5.71 13.33 -15.48
C GLN A 47 5.84 13.82 -14.03
N VAL A 48 6.14 15.11 -13.83
CA VAL A 48 6.18 15.71 -12.49
C VAL A 48 4.78 15.72 -11.88
N GLU A 49 3.75 16.15 -12.62
CA GLU A 49 2.37 16.16 -12.13
C GLU A 49 1.86 14.75 -11.78
N GLU A 50 2.09 13.77 -12.65
CA GLU A 50 1.78 12.37 -12.36
C GLU A 50 2.53 11.86 -11.13
N GLY A 51 3.79 12.26 -10.97
CA GLY A 51 4.60 11.90 -9.81
C GLY A 51 4.07 12.53 -8.52
N ILE A 52 3.69 13.81 -8.54
CA ILE A 52 3.04 14.48 -7.41
C ILE A 52 1.76 13.74 -7.03
N GLN A 53 0.91 13.42 -8.00
CA GLN A 53 -0.32 12.66 -7.77
C GLN A 53 -0.04 11.29 -7.15
N ALA A 54 0.96 10.56 -7.68
CA ALA A 54 1.37 9.27 -7.15
C ALA A 54 1.90 9.38 -5.71
N ILE A 55 2.61 10.45 -5.36
CA ILE A 55 3.07 10.68 -3.98
C ILE A 55 1.87 10.87 -3.04
N TYR A 56 0.90 11.71 -3.41
CA TYR A 56 -0.31 11.89 -2.57
C TYR A 56 -1.14 10.62 -2.47
N GLN A 57 -1.24 9.83 -3.54
CA GLN A 57 -1.88 8.51 -3.49
C GLN A 57 -1.21 7.58 -2.48
N GLN A 58 0.12 7.51 -2.51
CA GLN A 58 0.88 6.60 -1.66
C GLN A 58 0.97 7.07 -0.19
N ILE A 59 1.20 8.38 0.04
CA ILE A 59 1.46 8.92 1.38
C ILE A 59 0.17 9.31 2.09
N MET A 60 -0.82 9.83 1.36
CA MET A 60 -2.08 10.33 1.94
C MET A 60 -3.27 9.38 1.72
N ASP A 61 -3.08 8.23 1.07
CA ASP A 61 -4.17 7.32 0.67
C ASP A 61 -5.29 8.08 -0.08
N VAL A 62 -4.91 9.03 -0.94
CA VAL A 62 -5.83 9.83 -1.75
C VAL A 62 -5.98 9.19 -3.12
N TYR A 63 -6.95 8.27 -3.24
CA TYR A 63 -7.24 7.56 -4.49
C TYR A 63 -8.18 8.34 -5.45
N SER A 64 -8.45 9.61 -5.15
CA SER A 64 -9.28 10.49 -5.97
C SER A 64 -8.48 11.07 -7.14
N GLU A 65 -9.19 11.46 -8.21
CA GLU A 65 -8.58 12.16 -9.35
C GLU A 65 -8.02 13.53 -8.95
N GLU A 66 -8.68 14.20 -8.01
CA GLU A 66 -8.27 15.50 -7.46
C GLU A 66 -7.75 15.36 -6.02
N ILE A 67 -6.63 16.03 -5.74
CA ILE A 67 -6.04 16.10 -4.40
C ILE A 67 -6.74 17.22 -3.63
N PRO A 68 -7.34 16.94 -2.45
CA PRO A 68 -7.95 17.96 -1.61
C PRO A 68 -6.97 19.08 -1.26
N GLN A 69 -7.41 20.34 -1.37
CA GLN A 69 -6.56 21.51 -1.12
C GLN A 69 -5.93 21.52 0.28
N GLU A 70 -6.64 21.00 1.27
CA GLU A 70 -6.16 20.88 2.66
C GLU A 70 -4.92 19.97 2.82
N PHE A 71 -4.69 19.06 1.88
CA PHE A 71 -3.52 18.19 1.88
C PHE A 71 -2.38 18.75 1.04
N ARG A 72 -2.64 19.75 0.18
CA ARG A 72 -1.66 20.25 -0.78
C ARG A 72 -0.60 21.11 -0.13
N LEU A 73 0.66 20.73 -0.32
CA LEU A 73 1.81 21.53 0.05
C LEU A 73 2.29 22.34 -1.16
N LEU A 74 1.59 23.44 -1.46
CA LEU A 74 1.82 24.24 -2.67
C LEU A 74 3.28 24.70 -2.83
N ASP A 75 3.94 25.12 -1.75
CA ASP A 75 5.36 25.48 -1.74
C ASP A 75 6.27 24.31 -2.10
N ALA A 76 6.00 23.12 -1.54
CA ALA A 76 6.79 21.93 -1.82
C ALA A 76 6.55 21.42 -3.25
N GLU A 77 5.32 21.51 -3.75
CA GLU A 77 4.99 21.16 -5.14
C GLU A 77 5.71 22.09 -6.12
N ALA A 78 5.72 23.39 -5.86
CA ALA A 78 6.46 24.36 -6.68
C ALA A 78 7.96 24.06 -6.70
N LYS A 79 8.56 23.77 -5.54
CA LYS A 79 9.98 23.40 -5.44
C LYS A 79 10.28 22.10 -6.19
N LEU A 80 9.41 21.10 -6.12
CA LEU A 80 9.58 19.84 -6.83
C LEU A 80 9.47 20.04 -8.35
N ARG A 81 8.54 20.87 -8.82
CA ARG A 81 8.41 21.28 -10.22
C ARG A 81 9.63 22.00 -10.76
N ASN A 82 10.26 22.82 -9.93
CA ASN A 82 11.49 23.54 -10.26
C ASN A 82 12.75 22.67 -10.13
N GLY A 83 12.64 21.46 -9.59
CA GLY A 83 13.78 20.60 -9.29
C GLY A 83 14.66 21.10 -8.13
N GLU A 84 14.13 21.98 -7.27
CA GLU A 84 14.81 22.50 -6.08
C GLU A 84 14.86 21.47 -4.95
N ILE A 85 13.86 20.58 -4.89
CA ILE A 85 13.81 19.47 -3.93
C ILE A 85 13.62 18.15 -4.68
N SER A 86 14.11 17.07 -4.07
CA SER A 86 13.94 15.71 -4.59
C SER A 86 12.59 15.11 -4.16
N VAL A 87 12.21 13.98 -4.75
CA VAL A 87 10.99 13.24 -4.35
C VAL A 87 11.06 12.84 -2.89
N ARG A 88 12.25 12.39 -2.44
CA ARG A 88 12.50 12.04 -1.04
C ARG A 88 12.22 13.20 -0.09
N GLU A 89 12.68 14.40 -0.43
CA GLU A 89 12.49 15.58 0.41
C GLU A 89 11.03 16.04 0.41
N PHE A 90 10.35 15.96 -0.73
CA PHE A 90 8.91 16.21 -0.81
C PHE A 90 8.11 15.21 0.05
N VAL A 91 8.44 13.92 -0.02
CA VAL A 91 7.83 12.86 0.80
C VAL A 91 8.06 13.12 2.29
N ARG A 92 9.27 13.54 2.69
CA ARG A 92 9.59 13.90 4.08
C ARG A 92 8.71 15.05 4.57
N GLN A 93 8.58 16.12 3.78
CA GLN A 93 7.73 17.27 4.13
C GLN A 93 6.26 16.89 4.21
N LEU A 94 5.78 16.05 3.28
CA LEU A 94 4.39 15.60 3.26
C LEU A 94 4.06 14.71 4.46
N ALA A 95 4.90 13.72 4.77
CA ALA A 95 4.68 12.80 5.89
C ALA A 95 4.84 13.48 7.27
N SER A 96 5.55 14.61 7.33
CA SER A 96 5.71 15.41 8.56
C SER A 96 4.68 16.54 8.69
N SER A 97 3.80 16.71 7.69
CA SER A 97 2.82 17.80 7.66
C SER A 97 1.70 17.64 8.69
N ASP A 98 1.08 18.76 9.08
CA ASP A 98 -0.11 18.75 9.94
C ASP A 98 -1.28 18.01 9.29
N ALA A 99 -1.41 18.05 7.96
CA ALA A 99 -2.39 17.29 7.20
C ALA A 99 -2.22 15.78 7.41
N TYR A 100 -0.99 15.27 7.31
CA TYR A 100 -0.70 13.85 7.56
C TYR A 100 -1.00 13.49 9.02
N LYS A 101 -0.58 14.34 9.97
CA LYS A 101 -0.83 14.14 11.40
C LYS A 101 -2.32 14.09 11.71
N ALA A 102 -3.12 15.02 11.20
CA ALA A 102 -4.56 15.08 11.41
C ALA A 102 -5.29 13.85 10.86
N ARG A 103 -4.78 13.26 9.76
CA ARG A 103 -5.39 12.11 9.08
C ARG A 103 -5.01 10.76 9.69
N PHE A 104 -3.74 10.57 10.07
CA PHE A 104 -3.22 9.24 10.46
C PHE A 104 -2.68 9.14 11.89
N VAL A 105 -2.37 10.26 12.54
CA VAL A 105 -1.79 10.27 13.89
C VAL A 105 -2.84 10.64 14.93
N THR A 106 -3.65 11.67 14.69
CA THR A 106 -4.69 12.12 15.63
C THR A 106 -5.82 11.10 15.83
N PRO A 107 -6.36 10.42 14.78
CA PRO A 107 -7.51 9.53 14.95
C PRO A 107 -7.14 8.08 15.31
N TYR A 108 -5.85 7.71 15.30
CA TYR A 108 -5.40 6.33 15.51
C TYR A 108 -4.42 6.24 16.70
N PRO A 109 -4.36 5.08 17.39
CA PRO A 109 -3.37 4.87 18.44
C PRO A 109 -1.96 4.80 17.86
N ALA A 110 -0.94 5.15 18.67
CA ALA A 110 0.48 5.16 18.29
C ALA A 110 0.97 3.94 17.48
N PRO A 111 0.68 2.68 17.87
CA PRO A 111 1.13 1.52 17.09
C PRO A 111 0.51 1.47 15.69
N LYS A 112 -0.75 1.92 15.56
CA LYS A 112 -1.44 1.95 14.26
C LYS A 112 -0.91 3.10 13.39
N ALA A 113 -0.62 4.25 13.98
CA ALA A 113 0.00 5.38 13.30
C ALA A 113 1.40 5.01 12.76
N ALA A 114 2.22 4.33 13.57
CA ALA A 114 3.54 3.83 13.17
C ALA A 114 3.44 2.79 12.03
N GLU A 115 2.49 1.86 12.11
CA GLU A 115 2.20 0.91 11.04
C GLU A 115 1.82 1.62 9.72
N LEU A 116 0.94 2.62 9.81
CA LEU A 116 0.54 3.43 8.65
C LEU A 116 1.74 4.16 8.05
N LEU A 117 2.56 4.79 8.88
CA LEU A 117 3.75 5.51 8.45
C LEU A 117 4.76 4.61 7.72
N CYS A 118 5.08 3.45 8.31
CA CYS A 118 5.96 2.47 7.68
C CYS A 118 5.40 1.98 6.34
N ARG A 119 4.07 1.77 6.24
CA ARG A 119 3.43 1.36 4.99
C ARG A 119 3.53 2.42 3.91
N HIS A 120 3.28 3.68 4.25
CA HIS A 120 3.33 4.80 3.32
C HIS A 120 4.75 5.03 2.81
N LEU A 121 5.74 5.07 3.70
CA LEU A 121 7.13 5.40 3.36
C LEU A 121 7.93 4.23 2.78
N LEU A 122 7.74 3.00 3.27
CA LEU A 122 8.51 1.83 2.84
C LEU A 122 7.77 0.96 1.81
N GLY A 123 6.49 1.24 1.57
CA GLY A 123 5.68 0.52 0.59
C GLY A 123 5.36 -0.94 0.95
N ARG A 124 5.63 -1.36 2.19
CA ARG A 124 5.31 -2.70 2.68
C ARG A 124 4.01 -2.66 3.45
N SER A 125 3.01 -3.45 3.06
CA SER A 125 1.98 -3.82 4.01
C SER A 125 2.63 -4.73 5.05
N SER A 126 2.76 -4.28 6.29
CA SER A 126 3.01 -5.16 7.43
C SER A 126 1.74 -6.00 7.65
N ILE A 127 1.54 -7.01 6.80
CA ILE A 127 0.35 -7.88 6.83
C ILE A 127 0.44 -8.98 7.90
N LEU A 128 1.44 -8.96 8.78
CA LEU A 128 1.50 -9.89 9.90
C LEU A 128 1.08 -9.20 11.21
N PRO A 129 0.09 -9.73 11.95
CA PRO A 129 -0.15 -9.34 13.33
C PRO A 129 1.08 -9.75 14.16
N GLY A 130 1.73 -8.75 14.75
CA GLY A 130 3.02 -8.87 15.41
C GLY A 130 3.98 -7.85 14.83
N ALA A 131 3.99 -6.65 15.44
CA ALA A 131 4.84 -5.54 15.05
C ALA A 131 6.27 -6.03 14.83
N THR A 132 6.74 -5.94 13.58
CA THR A 132 8.15 -6.17 13.28
C THR A 132 8.97 -5.20 14.14
N PRO A 133 10.19 -5.57 14.56
CA PRO A 133 11.00 -4.72 15.45
C PRO A 133 11.12 -3.27 14.95
N GLU A 134 11.07 -3.06 13.64
CA GLU A 134 11.10 -1.75 12.99
C GLU A 134 9.83 -0.91 13.28
N VAL A 135 8.64 -1.52 13.30
CA VAL A 135 7.40 -0.80 13.63
C VAL A 135 7.40 -0.39 15.11
N ASN A 136 7.85 -1.27 16.00
CA ASN A 136 7.99 -0.94 17.42
C ASN A 136 9.02 0.18 17.64
N GLN A 137 10.14 0.16 16.91
CA GLN A 137 11.15 1.22 17.00
C GLN A 137 10.60 2.56 16.48
N CYS A 138 9.87 2.54 15.36
CA CYS A 138 9.19 3.70 14.82
C CYS A 138 8.15 4.26 15.81
N GLU A 139 7.36 3.40 16.44
CA GLU A 139 6.40 3.79 17.48
C GLU A 139 7.08 4.47 18.67
N GLN A 140 8.16 3.89 19.19
CA GLN A 140 8.93 4.48 20.28
C GLN A 140 9.50 5.86 19.88
N LEU A 141 10.03 6.00 18.67
CA LEU A 141 10.51 7.29 18.15
C LEU A 141 9.37 8.32 18.03
N MET A 142 8.19 7.90 17.56
CA MET A 142 7.02 8.77 17.48
C MET A 142 6.56 9.24 18.87
N LEU A 143 6.64 8.38 19.89
CA LEU A 143 6.25 8.72 21.27
C LEU A 143 7.29 9.62 21.96
N ASP A 144 8.57 9.38 21.72
CA ASP A 144 9.68 10.09 22.40
C ASP A 144 10.02 11.43 21.73
N GLN A 145 10.07 11.46 20.39
CA GLN A 145 10.58 12.59 19.60
C GLN A 145 9.54 13.17 18.62
N GLY A 146 8.38 12.54 18.50
CA GLY A 146 7.29 13.00 17.63
C GLY A 146 7.36 12.46 16.20
N LEU A 147 6.38 12.86 15.39
CA LEU A 147 6.19 12.38 14.02
C LEU A 147 7.37 12.71 13.10
N ALA A 148 7.87 13.94 13.14
CA ALA A 148 8.93 14.39 12.24
C ALA A 148 10.22 13.57 12.40
N ALA A 149 10.63 13.30 13.65
CA ALA A 149 11.80 12.47 13.93
C ALA A 149 11.63 11.02 13.42
N ALA A 150 10.42 10.45 13.54
CA ALA A 150 10.13 9.13 13.00
C ALA A 150 10.16 9.10 11.47
N VAL A 151 9.64 10.15 10.82
CA VAL A 151 9.70 10.31 9.35
C VAL A 151 11.15 10.40 8.90
N ASP A 152 11.98 11.23 9.55
CA ASP A 152 13.39 11.37 9.22
C ASP A 152 14.14 10.05 9.37
N ALA A 153 13.92 9.32 10.48
CA ALA A 153 14.54 8.01 10.70
C ALA A 153 14.18 6.98 9.61
N LEU A 154 12.94 7.00 9.10
CA LEU A 154 12.50 6.09 8.04
C LEU A 154 13.03 6.51 6.66
N VAL A 155 12.96 7.80 6.34
CA VAL A 155 13.40 8.36 5.05
C VAL A 155 14.94 8.31 4.92
N ASP A 156 15.66 8.43 6.03
CA ASP A 156 17.12 8.33 6.08
C ASP A 156 17.62 6.89 6.30
N GLY A 157 16.69 5.96 6.50
CA GLY A 157 16.97 4.56 6.61
C GLY A 157 17.62 3.99 5.34
N ALA A 158 18.55 3.06 5.52
CA ALA A 158 19.23 2.36 4.43
C ALA A 158 18.25 1.62 3.50
N GLU A 159 17.09 1.20 4.03
CA GLU A 159 16.05 0.60 3.21
C GLU A 159 15.45 1.59 2.22
N TYR A 160 15.01 2.76 2.68
CA TYR A 160 14.42 3.78 1.81
C TYR A 160 15.40 4.18 0.70
N GLY A 161 16.66 4.45 1.07
CA GLY A 161 17.72 4.77 0.12
C GLY A 161 18.02 3.66 -0.89
N ARG A 162 17.87 2.39 -0.51
CA ARG A 162 18.12 1.24 -1.40
C ARG A 162 17.04 1.07 -2.47
N TYR A 163 15.78 1.30 -2.11
CA TYR A 163 14.64 1.05 -3.01
C TYR A 163 14.20 2.30 -3.78
N PHE A 164 14.11 3.45 -3.11
CA PHE A 164 13.53 4.66 -3.69
C PHE A 164 14.58 5.72 -4.03
N ARG A 165 15.72 5.74 -3.30
CA ARG A 165 16.76 6.76 -3.45
C ARG A 165 16.15 8.16 -3.31
N GLU A 166 16.43 9.07 -4.23
CA GLU A 166 15.96 10.47 -4.17
C GLU A 166 14.88 10.79 -5.21
N ASP A 167 14.80 10.00 -6.28
CA ASP A 167 13.99 10.32 -7.47
C ASP A 167 12.71 9.48 -7.59
N VAL A 168 12.62 8.37 -6.86
CA VAL A 168 11.52 7.39 -7.05
C VAL A 168 10.44 7.63 -6.01
N VAL A 169 9.20 7.72 -6.48
CA VAL A 169 8.02 7.81 -5.62
C VAL A 169 7.85 6.47 -4.89
N PRO A 170 7.66 6.47 -3.55
CA PRO A 170 7.40 5.24 -2.83
C PRO A 170 6.20 4.50 -3.43
N TYR A 171 6.28 3.18 -3.51
CA TYR A 171 5.24 2.37 -4.12
C TYR A 171 5.05 1.07 -3.34
N LYS A 172 3.84 0.53 -3.38
CA LYS A 172 3.55 -0.75 -2.76
C LYS A 172 4.35 -1.88 -3.43
N ARG A 173 5.16 -2.57 -2.64
CA ARG A 173 6.09 -3.63 -3.10
C ARG A 173 5.74 -5.05 -2.65
N SER A 174 4.88 -5.18 -1.64
CA SER A 174 4.47 -6.47 -1.03
C SER A 174 3.12 -6.34 -0.35
#